data_AF-T0LQI8-F1
#
_entry.id   AF-T0LQI8-F1
#
_cell.length_a   1.000
_cell.length_b   1.000
_cell.length_c   1.000
_cell.angle_alpha   90.00
_cell.angle_beta   90.00
_cell.angle_gamma   90.00
#
_symmetry.space_group_name_H-M   'P 1'
#
loop_
_entity.id
_entity.type
_entity.pdbx_description
1 polymer ?
#
loop_
_entity_poly.entity_id
_entity_poly.type
_entity_poly.pdbx_seq_one_letter_code
_entity_poly.pdbx_strand_id
1 'polypeptide(L)'
;MKILIIGGGAAGMSAASKAKRVDPSSEVIVFDSGNFVSYAECGLPYYLGGKFDDYGKLIHYPVKEFTEKRGIVVKTGVLIQSVDPEMNFVSFSDGSRDTFDRLIICVGAHPKIDEKFKNSGVLAIRSLDSGIEIKSKIHEKMRITVVGDGVLGMELASSFREGGHEVVLVSHHHTLFPKISKDISKVLLDDFGKKIKVELDSEILDIKKEGGWYKVFTTMGTHNTGLVIFATGIEPNTDFLKNSTIHRSHRIRDY
;
A
#
# COMPACT_ATOMS: atom_id res chain seq x y z
N MET A 1 31.98 4.19 -6.97
CA MET A 1 30.90 3.39 -7.60
C MET A 1 29.57 4.03 -7.22
N LYS A 2 28.68 4.20 -8.19
CA LYS A 2 27.35 4.76 -8.03
C LYS A 2 26.29 3.66 -7.97
N ILE A 3 25.60 3.60 -6.83
CA ILE A 3 24.51 2.66 -6.58
C ILE A 3 23.20 3.45 -6.59
N LEU A 4 22.35 3.18 -7.58
CA LEU A 4 21.03 3.78 -7.70
C LEU A 4 19.97 2.81 -7.21
N ILE A 5 19.08 3.30 -6.34
CA ILE A 5 18.01 2.53 -5.74
C ILE A 5 16.68 3.18 -6.09
N ILE A 6 15.74 2.41 -6.63
CA ILE A 6 14.38 2.87 -6.97
C ILE A 6 13.41 2.34 -5.92
N GLY A 7 12.81 3.23 -5.14
CA GLY A 7 11.97 2.95 -3.99
C GLY A 7 12.73 3.11 -2.67
N GLY A 8 12.19 3.94 -1.78
CA GLY A 8 12.66 4.27 -0.43
C GLY A 8 11.80 3.66 0.68
N GLY A 9 11.04 2.61 0.37
CA GLY A 9 10.39 1.75 1.36
C GLY A 9 11.40 0.92 2.17
N ALA A 10 10.88 -0.04 2.94
CA ALA A 10 11.69 -0.87 3.85
C ALA A 10 12.91 -1.52 3.17
N ALA A 11 12.71 -2.16 2.01
CA ALA A 11 13.78 -2.83 1.27
C ALA A 11 14.82 -1.83 0.73
N GLY A 12 14.37 -0.73 0.12
CA GLY A 12 15.26 0.25 -0.51
C GLY A 12 16.15 0.97 0.49
N MET A 13 15.60 1.44 1.61
CA MET A 13 16.40 2.12 2.64
C MET A 13 17.31 1.15 3.40
N SER A 14 16.92 -0.12 3.51
CA SER A 14 17.79 -1.18 4.04
C SER A 14 18.97 -1.44 3.11
N ALA A 15 18.72 -1.57 1.81
CA ALA A 15 19.76 -1.74 0.80
C ALA A 15 20.72 -0.54 0.78
N ALA A 16 20.19 0.69 0.77
CA ALA A 16 20.97 1.92 0.80
C ALA A 16 21.87 2.00 2.04
N SER A 17 21.29 1.76 3.22
CA SER A 17 22.01 1.80 4.50
C SER A 17 23.07 0.70 4.60
N LYS A 18 22.82 -0.47 3.99
CA LYS A 18 23.81 -1.56 3.97
C LYS A 18 24.94 -1.27 2.98
N ALA A 19 24.61 -0.82 1.78
CA ALA A 19 25.59 -0.44 0.75
C ALA A 19 26.59 0.58 1.30
N LYS A 20 26.09 1.65 1.92
CA LYS A 20 26.93 2.71 2.47
C LYS A 20 27.79 2.26 3.66
N ARG A 21 27.31 1.29 4.45
CA ARG A 21 28.07 0.72 5.57
C ARG A 21 29.20 -0.20 5.10
N VAL A 22 28.98 -0.92 4.00
CA VAL A 22 29.96 -1.83 3.42
C VAL A 22 31.03 -1.06 2.65
N ASP A 23 30.61 -0.06 1.86
CA ASP A 23 31.53 0.82 1.14
C ASP A 23 31.12 2.29 1.39
N PRO A 24 31.74 2.97 2.36
CA PRO A 24 31.47 4.38 2.64
C PRO A 24 31.83 5.32 1.49
N SER A 25 32.71 4.91 0.58
CA SER A 25 33.12 5.71 -0.58
C SER A 25 32.11 5.67 -1.73
N SER A 26 31.17 4.71 -1.71
CA SER A 26 30.12 4.61 -2.72
C SER A 26 29.20 5.83 -2.73
N GLU A 27 28.80 6.26 -3.92
CA GLU A 27 27.72 7.23 -4.13
C GLU A 27 26.41 6.45 -4.12
N VAL A 28 25.61 6.58 -3.06
CA VAL A 28 24.33 5.89 -2.92
C VAL A 28 23.22 6.91 -3.09
N ILE A 29 22.37 6.70 -4.09
CA ILE A 29 21.20 7.54 -4.37
C ILE A 29 19.93 6.71 -4.36
N VAL A 30 18.91 7.22 -3.66
CA VAL A 30 17.57 6.63 -3.58
C VAL A 30 16.58 7.60 -4.21
N PHE A 31 15.80 7.11 -5.16
CA PHE A 31 14.64 7.81 -5.71
C PHE A 31 13.37 7.16 -5.17
N ASP A 32 12.45 7.97 -4.62
CA ASP A 32 11.13 7.51 -4.20
C ASP A 32 10.05 8.43 -4.79
N SER A 33 8.96 7.84 -5.27
CA SER A 33 7.85 8.60 -5.87
C SER A 33 6.96 9.27 -4.83
N GLY A 34 6.94 8.79 -3.59
CA GLY A 34 6.22 9.36 -2.46
C GLY A 34 7.04 10.41 -1.71
N ASN A 35 6.44 10.99 -0.68
CA ASN A 35 7.06 12.05 0.12
C ASN A 35 7.87 11.51 1.32
N PHE A 36 7.67 10.24 1.67
CA PHE A 36 8.23 9.62 2.85
C PHE A 36 9.08 8.41 2.47
N VAL A 37 10.15 8.20 3.25
CA VAL A 37 10.98 7.00 3.20
C VAL A 37 11.04 6.38 4.58
N SER A 38 11.36 5.09 4.65
CA SER A 38 11.61 4.39 5.92
C SER A 38 10.50 4.58 6.97
N TYR A 39 9.32 4.05 6.72
CA TYR A 39 8.18 4.09 7.63
C TYR A 39 7.52 2.70 7.80
N ALA A 40 6.78 2.53 8.90
CA ALA A 40 6.11 1.29 9.27
C ALA A 40 4.70 1.21 8.65
N GLU A 41 4.62 0.74 7.41
CA GLU A 41 3.35 0.55 6.67
C GLU A 41 2.32 -0.31 7.44
N CYS A 42 2.78 -1.35 8.15
CA CYS A 42 1.92 -2.22 8.95
C CYS A 42 1.23 -1.48 10.12
N GLY A 43 1.69 -0.27 10.47
CA GLY A 43 1.06 0.56 11.48
C GLY A 43 -0.15 1.36 10.97
N LEU A 44 -0.38 1.42 9.65
CA LEU A 44 -1.44 2.22 9.04
C LEU A 44 -2.86 1.83 9.50
N PRO A 45 -3.24 0.55 9.63
CA PRO A 45 -4.57 0.21 10.15
C PRO A 45 -4.86 0.83 11.52
N TYR A 46 -3.88 0.79 12.44
CA TYR A 46 -4.02 1.37 13.78
C TYR A 46 -4.12 2.90 13.77
N TYR A 47 -3.34 3.56 12.91
CA TYR A 47 -3.44 5.01 12.68
C TYR A 47 -4.83 5.40 12.19
N LEU A 48 -5.32 4.69 11.16
CA LEU A 48 -6.64 4.92 10.58
C LEU A 48 -7.77 4.62 11.56
N GLY A 49 -7.62 3.58 12.38
CA GLY A 49 -8.54 3.23 13.46
C GLY A 49 -8.51 4.17 14.68
N GLY A 50 -7.62 5.18 14.70
CA GLY A 50 -7.58 6.17 15.79
C GLY A 50 -6.82 5.74 17.05
N LYS A 51 -5.97 4.71 16.98
CA LYS A 51 -5.11 4.32 18.10
C LYS A 51 -4.08 5.41 18.44
N PHE A 52 -3.72 6.23 17.45
CA PHE A 52 -2.93 7.44 17.56
C PHE A 52 -3.21 8.34 16.36
N ASP A 53 -3.01 9.65 16.51
CA ASP A 53 -3.35 10.64 15.48
C ASP A 53 -2.15 11.27 14.77
N ASP A 54 -0.96 11.11 15.32
CA ASP A 54 0.27 11.59 14.69
C ASP A 54 0.89 10.49 13.81
N TYR A 55 0.82 10.68 12.48
CA TYR A 55 1.46 9.78 11.52
C TYR A 55 2.99 9.74 11.68
N GLY A 56 3.60 10.75 12.31
CA GLY A 56 5.03 10.79 12.62
C GLY A 56 5.50 9.58 13.43
N LYS A 57 4.62 8.96 14.22
CA LYS A 57 4.89 7.70 14.94
C LYS A 57 5.17 6.51 14.02
N LEU A 58 4.76 6.58 12.76
CA LEU A 58 5.04 5.57 11.75
C LEU A 58 6.39 5.80 11.06
N ILE A 59 6.96 7.00 11.14
CA ILE A 59 8.24 7.32 10.51
C ILE A 59 9.36 6.76 11.38
N HIS A 60 10.11 5.80 10.84
CA HIS A 60 11.25 5.23 11.55
C HIS A 60 12.46 6.19 11.50
N TYR A 61 12.71 6.75 10.30
CA TYR A 61 13.75 7.76 10.10
C TYR A 61 13.29 8.78 9.05
N PRO A 62 13.39 10.10 9.33
CA PRO A 62 13.11 11.11 8.32
C PRO A 62 14.21 11.12 7.24
N VAL A 63 13.92 11.70 6.07
CA VAL A 63 14.89 11.84 4.96
C VAL A 63 16.23 12.42 5.43
N LYS A 64 16.20 13.44 6.29
CA LYS A 64 17.40 14.12 6.83
C LYS A 64 18.36 13.19 7.55
N GLU A 65 17.85 12.16 8.22
CA GLU A 65 18.70 11.16 8.89
C GLU A 65 19.62 10.46 7.87
N PHE A 66 19.11 10.16 6.67
CA PHE A 66 19.86 9.48 5.63
C PHE A 66 20.84 10.42 4.92
N THR A 67 20.40 11.63 4.60
CA THR A 67 21.21 12.60 3.86
C THR A 67 22.31 13.21 4.71
N GLU A 68 22.01 13.61 5.95
CA GLU A 68 22.94 14.36 6.80
C GLU A 68 23.87 13.45 7.62
N LYS A 69 23.39 12.29 8.07
CA LYS A 69 24.16 11.41 8.96
C LYS A 69 24.69 10.15 8.28
N ARG A 70 24.04 9.69 7.21
CA ARG A 70 24.41 8.43 6.55
C ARG A 70 25.04 8.64 5.19
N GLY A 71 25.12 9.86 4.67
CA GLY A 71 25.74 10.13 3.36
C GLY A 71 25.06 9.40 2.20
N ILE A 72 23.74 9.24 2.29
CA ILE A 72 22.87 8.68 1.25
C ILE A 72 22.05 9.82 0.66
N VAL A 73 22.13 10.03 -0.64
CA VAL A 73 21.27 11.00 -1.33
C VAL A 73 19.88 10.40 -1.45
N VAL A 74 18.86 11.13 -1.00
CA VAL A 74 17.45 10.68 -1.09
C VAL A 74 16.65 11.76 -1.80
N LYS A 75 15.98 11.37 -2.89
CA LYS A 75 15.13 12.24 -3.71
C LYS A 75 13.70 11.69 -3.70
N THR A 76 12.84 12.31 -2.89
CA THR A 76 11.40 12.03 -2.78
C THR A 76 10.60 12.79 -3.83
N GLY A 77 9.38 12.35 -4.11
CA GLY A 77 8.52 12.93 -5.15
C GLY A 77 9.06 12.72 -6.57
N VAL A 78 9.97 11.77 -6.78
CA VAL A 78 10.60 11.50 -8.07
C VAL A 78 10.17 10.12 -8.57
N LEU A 79 9.43 10.11 -9.67
CA LEU A 79 9.01 8.89 -10.36
C LEU A 79 9.97 8.54 -11.50
N ILE A 80 10.52 7.32 -11.46
CA ILE A 80 11.29 6.75 -12.57
C ILE A 80 10.34 6.25 -13.65
N GLN A 81 10.53 6.70 -14.89
CA GLN A 81 9.68 6.37 -16.05
C GLN A 81 10.14 5.13 -16.81
N SER A 82 11.44 4.92 -16.91
CA SER A 82 12.00 3.72 -17.52
C SER A 82 13.40 3.43 -17.01
N VAL A 83 13.85 2.20 -17.27
CA VAL A 83 15.22 1.74 -17.01
C VAL A 83 15.77 1.14 -18.29
N ASP A 84 17.00 1.54 -18.63
CA ASP A 84 17.81 0.92 -19.66
C ASP A 84 19.05 0.29 -18.97
N PRO A 85 19.02 -1.03 -18.70
CA PRO A 85 20.14 -1.70 -18.03
C PRO A 85 21.33 -1.95 -18.96
N GLU A 86 21.15 -1.90 -20.29
CA GLU A 86 22.27 -2.08 -21.24
C GLU A 86 23.12 -0.81 -21.29
N MET A 87 22.44 0.34 -21.28
CA MET A 87 23.07 1.67 -21.26
C MET A 87 23.28 2.21 -19.84
N ASN A 88 22.91 1.44 -18.82
CA ASN A 88 23.05 1.76 -17.39
C ASN A 88 22.47 3.12 -16.97
N PHE A 89 21.24 3.43 -17.40
CA PHE A 89 20.56 4.65 -16.98
C PHE A 89 19.07 4.44 -16.63
N VAL A 90 18.55 5.37 -15.84
CA VAL A 90 17.11 5.55 -15.60
C VAL A 90 16.65 6.86 -16.24
N SER A 91 15.38 6.93 -16.64
CA SER A 91 14.79 8.15 -17.19
C SER A 91 13.68 8.70 -16.32
N PHE A 92 13.50 10.01 -16.36
CA PHE A 92 12.45 10.74 -15.63
C PHE A 92 11.39 11.28 -16.60
N SER A 93 10.29 11.80 -16.06
CA SER A 93 9.17 12.33 -16.86
C SER A 93 9.51 13.57 -17.68
N ASP A 94 10.54 14.32 -17.29
CA ASP A 94 11.02 15.49 -18.04
C ASP A 94 12.01 15.11 -19.15
N GLY A 95 12.26 13.81 -19.37
CA GLY A 95 13.20 13.29 -20.36
C GLY A 95 14.65 13.31 -19.91
N SER A 96 14.97 13.87 -18.73
CA SER A 96 16.30 13.78 -18.15
C SER A 96 16.64 12.33 -17.76
N ARG A 97 17.93 12.07 -17.52
CA ARG A 97 18.45 10.74 -17.22
C ARG A 97 19.46 10.79 -16.08
N ASP A 98 19.56 9.69 -15.34
CA ASP A 98 20.62 9.48 -14.37
C ASP A 98 21.25 8.10 -14.58
N THR A 99 22.58 8.00 -14.44
CA THR A 99 23.34 6.76 -14.68
C THR A 99 23.61 6.01 -13.38
N PHE A 100 23.95 4.74 -13.50
CA PHE A 100 24.32 3.89 -12.36
C PHE A 100 25.43 2.90 -12.73
N ASP A 101 26.24 2.50 -11.75
CA ASP A 101 27.10 1.31 -11.88
C ASP A 101 26.36 0.05 -11.39
N ARG A 102 25.45 0.24 -10.43
CA ARG A 102 24.58 -0.81 -9.86
C ARG A 102 23.18 -0.25 -9.65
N LEU A 103 22.19 -1.02 -10.04
CA LEU A 103 20.77 -0.70 -9.86
C LEU A 103 20.11 -1.69 -8.89
N ILE A 104 19.36 -1.17 -7.93
CA ILE A 104 18.50 -1.98 -7.04
C ILE A 104 17.07 -1.48 -7.17
N ILE A 105 16.15 -2.39 -7.51
CA ILE A 105 14.74 -2.07 -7.73
C ILE A 105 13.93 -2.54 -6.50
N CYS A 106 13.35 -1.59 -5.77
CA CYS A 106 12.61 -1.77 -4.52
C CYS A 106 11.23 -1.07 -4.57
N VAL A 107 10.58 -1.13 -5.72
CA VAL A 107 9.35 -0.36 -6.06
C VAL A 107 8.05 -0.85 -5.41
N GLY A 108 8.09 -1.94 -4.64
CA GLY A 108 6.91 -2.48 -3.97
C GLY A 108 5.77 -2.84 -4.95
N ALA A 109 4.54 -2.58 -4.52
CA ALA A 109 3.33 -2.94 -5.24
C ALA A 109 2.25 -1.87 -5.03
N HIS A 110 1.21 -1.89 -5.86
CA HIS A 110 0.02 -1.05 -5.71
C HIS A 110 -1.25 -1.90 -5.53
N PRO A 111 -2.33 -1.37 -4.93
CA PRO A 111 -3.57 -2.11 -4.76
C PRO A 111 -4.24 -2.47 -6.08
N LYS A 112 -4.75 -3.70 -6.14
CA LYS A 112 -5.57 -4.18 -7.25
C LYS A 112 -7.01 -3.74 -7.06
N ILE A 113 -7.46 -2.78 -7.85
CA ILE A 113 -8.85 -2.30 -7.87
C ILE A 113 -9.38 -2.52 -9.29
N ASP A 114 -10.54 -3.15 -9.40
CA ASP A 114 -11.24 -3.32 -10.68
C ASP A 114 -11.45 -1.95 -11.36
N GLU A 115 -11.17 -1.88 -12.66
CA GLU A 115 -11.31 -0.67 -13.48
C GLU A 115 -12.68 -0.01 -13.29
N LYS A 116 -13.75 -0.81 -13.14
CA LYS A 116 -15.11 -0.29 -12.97
C LYS A 116 -15.28 0.58 -11.71
N PHE A 117 -14.41 0.44 -10.71
CA PHE A 117 -14.47 1.19 -9.46
C PHE A 117 -13.43 2.29 -9.33
N LYS A 118 -12.42 2.36 -10.20
CA LYS A 118 -11.32 3.33 -10.06
C LYS A 118 -11.79 4.78 -10.03
N ASN A 119 -12.86 5.10 -10.77
CA ASN A 119 -13.42 6.45 -10.86
C ASN A 119 -14.54 6.73 -9.85
N SER A 120 -14.90 5.75 -9.00
CA SER A 120 -15.95 5.92 -8.01
C SER A 120 -15.49 6.72 -6.78
N GLY A 121 -14.22 7.12 -6.71
CA GLY A 121 -13.65 7.83 -5.57
C GLY A 121 -13.41 6.93 -4.35
N VAL A 122 -13.27 5.62 -4.57
CA VAL A 122 -12.92 4.62 -3.54
C VAL A 122 -11.44 4.77 -3.16
N LEU A 123 -11.09 4.31 -1.95
CA LEU A 123 -9.75 4.44 -1.42
C LEU A 123 -9.05 3.09 -1.31
N ALA A 124 -7.73 3.10 -1.27
CA ALA A 124 -6.91 1.95 -0.93
C ALA A 124 -5.58 2.43 -0.35
N ILE A 125 -5.01 1.63 0.57
CA ILE A 125 -3.73 1.96 1.19
C ILE A 125 -2.59 1.54 0.25
N ARG A 126 -1.74 2.49 -0.09
CA ARG A 126 -0.59 2.34 -1.01
C ARG A 126 0.74 2.74 -0.38
N SER A 127 0.68 3.71 0.51
CA SER A 127 1.82 4.40 1.12
C SER A 127 1.36 5.18 2.35
N LEU A 128 2.31 5.77 3.08
CA LEU A 128 1.99 6.72 4.16
C LEU A 128 1.16 7.90 3.66
N ASP A 129 1.46 8.44 2.47
CA ASP A 129 0.69 9.53 1.85
C ASP A 129 -0.79 9.17 1.72
N SER A 130 -1.09 7.99 1.17
CA SER A 130 -2.48 7.51 1.06
C SER A 130 -3.13 7.30 2.43
N GLY A 131 -2.37 6.87 3.44
CA GLY A 131 -2.86 6.74 4.81
C GLY A 131 -3.26 8.07 5.42
N ILE A 132 -2.45 9.12 5.21
CA ILE A 132 -2.75 10.49 5.65
C ILE A 132 -4.00 11.02 4.93
N GLU A 133 -4.12 10.77 3.62
CA GLU A 133 -5.31 11.16 2.85
C GLU A 133 -6.57 10.42 3.31
N ILE A 134 -6.48 9.13 3.61
CA ILE A 134 -7.62 8.35 4.13
C ILE A 134 -8.00 8.87 5.52
N LYS A 135 -7.02 9.13 6.40
CA LYS A 135 -7.28 9.66 7.75
C LYS A 135 -8.04 10.98 7.72
N SER A 136 -7.72 11.89 6.79
CA SER A 136 -8.41 13.18 6.69
C SER A 136 -9.89 13.07 6.28
N LYS A 137 -10.29 11.92 5.71
CA LYS A 137 -11.67 11.59 5.32
C LYS A 137 -12.43 10.82 6.40
N ILE A 138 -11.77 10.47 7.51
CA ILE A 138 -12.39 9.76 8.63
C ILE A 138 -12.89 10.77 9.67
N HIS A 139 -14.17 10.65 9.99
CA HIS A 139 -14.88 11.42 11.00
C HIS A 139 -15.47 10.48 12.05
N GLU A 140 -15.87 11.00 13.21
CA GLU A 140 -16.40 10.17 14.29
C GLU A 140 -17.60 9.31 13.86
N LYS A 141 -17.61 8.04 14.30
CA LYS A 141 -18.74 7.11 14.17
C LYS A 141 -19.28 6.91 12.74
N MET A 142 -18.41 7.02 11.73
CA MET A 142 -18.77 6.69 10.35
C MET A 142 -19.20 5.23 10.17
N ARG A 143 -19.99 5.00 9.11
CA ARG A 143 -20.12 3.70 8.46
C ARG A 143 -18.99 3.55 7.45
N ILE A 144 -18.33 2.40 7.45
CA ILE A 144 -17.19 2.08 6.58
C ILE A 144 -17.40 0.71 5.94
N THR A 145 -17.24 0.64 4.62
CA THR A 145 -17.21 -0.62 3.88
C THR A 145 -15.77 -0.96 3.53
N VAL A 146 -15.31 -2.12 3.97
CA VAL A 146 -14.00 -2.68 3.63
C VAL A 146 -14.23 -3.82 2.64
N VAL A 147 -13.54 -3.79 1.50
CA VAL A 147 -13.66 -4.80 0.45
C VAL A 147 -12.41 -5.68 0.42
N GLY A 148 -12.57 -6.97 0.64
CA GLY A 148 -11.49 -7.97 0.70
C GLY A 148 -11.14 -8.37 2.12
N ASP A 149 -10.98 -9.68 2.34
CA ASP A 149 -10.76 -10.34 3.64
C ASP A 149 -9.33 -10.87 3.83
N GLY A 150 -8.38 -10.31 3.07
CA GLY A 150 -6.97 -10.53 3.33
C GLY A 150 -6.54 -9.91 4.66
N VAL A 151 -5.26 -10.11 5.01
CA VAL A 151 -4.65 -9.55 6.25
C VAL A 151 -5.01 -8.06 6.42
N LEU A 152 -4.73 -7.24 5.40
CA LEU A 152 -5.00 -5.81 5.45
C LEU A 152 -6.49 -5.48 5.65
N GLY A 153 -7.38 -6.18 4.94
CA GLY A 153 -8.82 -5.92 5.02
C GLY A 153 -9.38 -6.23 6.41
N MET A 154 -8.95 -7.36 6.99
CA MET A 154 -9.31 -7.70 8.35
C MET A 154 -8.72 -6.74 9.40
N GLU A 155 -7.44 -6.38 9.27
CA GLU A 155 -6.79 -5.42 10.17
C GLU A 155 -7.48 -4.05 10.14
N LEU A 156 -7.85 -3.58 8.94
CA LEU A 156 -8.61 -2.34 8.78
C LEU A 156 -9.99 -2.45 9.41
N ALA A 157 -10.73 -3.52 9.13
CA ALA A 157 -12.05 -3.69 9.67
C ALA A 157 -12.04 -3.78 11.21
N SER A 158 -11.07 -4.49 11.81
CA SER A 158 -10.87 -4.50 13.27
C SER A 158 -10.51 -3.13 13.80
N SER A 159 -9.54 -2.45 13.20
CA SER A 159 -9.05 -1.15 13.68
C SER A 159 -10.14 -0.07 13.60
N PHE A 160 -10.92 -0.04 12.52
CA PHE A 160 -12.06 0.88 12.41
C PHE A 160 -13.15 0.56 13.44
N ARG A 161 -13.42 -0.73 13.68
CA ARG A 161 -14.41 -1.12 14.67
C ARG A 161 -14.00 -0.72 16.08
N GLU A 162 -12.72 -0.91 16.43
CA GLU A 162 -12.12 -0.45 17.68
C GLU A 162 -12.15 1.09 17.82
N GLY A 163 -11.99 1.81 16.72
CA GLY A 163 -12.16 3.27 16.62
C GLY A 163 -13.61 3.76 16.76
N GLY A 164 -14.58 2.87 16.98
CA GLY A 164 -15.99 3.21 17.19
C GLY A 164 -16.81 3.37 15.92
N HIS A 165 -16.28 2.98 14.77
CA HIS A 165 -17.01 2.98 13.50
C HIS A 165 -17.93 1.75 13.36
N GLU A 166 -18.95 1.89 12.54
CA GLU A 166 -19.74 0.76 12.04
C GLU A 166 -19.07 0.22 10.79
N VAL A 167 -18.77 -1.08 10.75
CA VAL A 167 -17.95 -1.67 9.69
C VAL A 167 -18.67 -2.85 9.06
N VAL A 168 -18.68 -2.85 7.73
CA VAL A 168 -19.04 -4.01 6.90
C VAL A 168 -17.80 -4.46 6.13
N LEU A 169 -17.44 -5.73 6.30
CA LEU A 169 -16.42 -6.40 5.52
C LEU A 169 -17.09 -7.24 4.42
N VAL A 170 -16.78 -6.95 3.17
CA VAL A 170 -17.32 -7.68 2.00
C VAL A 170 -16.23 -8.56 1.42
N SER A 171 -16.49 -9.86 1.32
CA SER A 171 -15.60 -10.85 0.74
C SER A 171 -16.31 -11.67 -0.33
N HIS A 172 -15.65 -11.83 -1.48
CA HIS A 172 -16.10 -12.73 -2.54
C HIS A 172 -15.77 -14.21 -2.24
N HIS A 173 -15.03 -14.49 -1.17
CA HIS A 173 -14.66 -15.84 -0.80
C HIS A 173 -15.76 -16.50 0.05
N HIS A 174 -15.86 -17.83 -0.07
CA HIS A 174 -16.77 -18.65 0.72
C HIS A 174 -16.37 -18.76 2.20
N THR A 175 -15.10 -18.54 2.52
CA THR A 175 -14.57 -18.61 3.88
C THR A 175 -13.74 -17.37 4.16
N LEU A 176 -13.85 -16.82 5.37
CA LEU A 176 -13.06 -15.67 5.79
C LEU A 176 -11.56 -16.00 5.80
N PHE A 177 -10.75 -15.18 5.15
CA PHE A 177 -9.29 -15.35 5.07
C PHE A 177 -8.91 -16.74 4.48
N PRO A 178 -9.14 -16.98 3.18
CA PRO A 178 -9.05 -18.32 2.57
C PRO A 178 -7.65 -18.95 2.53
N LYS A 179 -6.63 -18.27 3.08
CA LYS A 179 -5.25 -18.79 3.18
C LYS A 179 -5.02 -19.73 4.35
N ILE A 180 -5.99 -19.84 5.28
CA ILE A 180 -5.96 -20.75 6.41
C ILE A 180 -6.96 -21.90 6.22
N SER A 181 -6.88 -22.94 7.05
CA SER A 181 -7.81 -24.05 6.98
C SER A 181 -9.25 -23.61 7.31
N LYS A 182 -10.24 -24.32 6.75
CA LYS A 182 -11.66 -24.01 6.93
C LYS A 182 -12.08 -24.00 8.40
N ASP A 183 -11.53 -24.89 9.22
CA ASP A 183 -11.85 -24.98 10.64
C ASP A 183 -11.39 -23.73 11.41
N ILE A 184 -10.16 -23.25 11.12
CA ILE A 184 -9.64 -22.02 11.74
C ILE A 184 -10.41 -20.81 11.21
N SER A 185 -10.71 -20.78 9.90
CA SER A 185 -11.51 -19.72 9.28
C SER A 185 -12.89 -19.59 9.93
N LYS A 186 -13.55 -20.72 10.25
CA LYS A 186 -14.83 -20.74 10.96
C LYS A 186 -14.71 -20.13 12.36
N VAL A 187 -13.73 -20.56 13.15
CA VAL A 187 -13.49 -20.01 14.49
C VAL A 187 -13.23 -18.50 14.43
N LEU A 188 -12.44 -18.07 13.44
CA LEU A 188 -12.14 -16.67 13.20
C LEU A 188 -13.40 -15.88 12.82
N LEU A 189 -14.23 -16.41 11.91
CA LEU A 189 -15.49 -15.79 11.51
C LEU A 189 -16.45 -15.67 12.69
N ASP A 190 -16.57 -16.71 13.51
CA ASP A 190 -17.45 -16.73 14.69
C ASP A 190 -17.05 -15.64 15.70
N ASP A 191 -15.75 -15.38 15.89
CA ASP A 191 -15.30 -14.31 16.78
C ASP A 191 -15.37 -12.93 16.14
N PHE A 192 -14.87 -12.79 14.92
CA PHE A 192 -14.81 -11.54 14.18
C PHE A 192 -16.21 -11.00 13.86
N GLY A 193 -17.13 -11.90 13.48
CA GLY A 193 -18.53 -11.62 13.15
C GLY A 193 -19.37 -11.09 14.32
N LYS A 194 -18.94 -11.30 15.57
CA LYS A 194 -19.61 -10.71 16.75
C LYS A 194 -19.50 -9.18 16.79
N LYS A 195 -18.45 -8.63 16.19
CA LYS A 195 -18.12 -7.19 16.24
C LYS A 195 -18.31 -6.50 14.91
N ILE A 196 -18.11 -7.21 13.81
CA ILE A 196 -18.07 -6.65 12.44
C ILE A 196 -19.06 -7.43 11.59
N LYS A 197 -19.87 -6.73 10.79
CA LYS A 197 -20.73 -7.39 9.81
C LYS A 197 -19.86 -7.94 8.68
N VAL A 198 -19.88 -9.25 8.46
CA VAL A 198 -19.14 -9.91 7.38
C VAL A 198 -20.11 -10.47 6.34
N GLU A 199 -19.90 -10.12 5.08
CA GLU A 199 -20.62 -10.67 3.93
C GLU A 199 -19.64 -11.55 3.15
N LEU A 200 -19.76 -12.87 3.30
CA LEU A 200 -19.05 -13.88 2.50
C LEU A 200 -19.84 -14.20 1.23
N ASP A 201 -19.19 -14.81 0.24
CA ASP A 201 -19.78 -15.08 -1.09
C ASP A 201 -20.45 -13.83 -1.70
N SER A 202 -19.88 -12.65 -1.41
CA SER A 202 -20.46 -11.37 -1.75
C SER A 202 -19.58 -10.55 -2.67
N GLU A 203 -20.12 -10.21 -3.84
CA GLU A 203 -19.45 -9.36 -4.82
C GLU A 203 -19.95 -7.93 -4.75
N ILE A 204 -19.05 -6.97 -5.02
CA ILE A 204 -19.43 -5.58 -5.28
C ILE A 204 -19.96 -5.50 -6.71
N LEU A 205 -21.23 -5.13 -6.85
CA LEU A 205 -21.91 -4.95 -8.13
C LEU A 205 -21.65 -3.53 -8.67
N ASP A 206 -21.89 -2.52 -7.85
CA ASP A 206 -21.76 -1.10 -8.22
C ASP A 206 -21.45 -0.23 -6.99
N ILE A 207 -20.84 0.94 -7.21
CA ILE A 207 -20.54 1.94 -6.18
C ILE A 207 -20.91 3.32 -6.73
N LYS A 208 -21.91 3.95 -6.11
CA LYS A 208 -22.34 5.31 -6.45
C LYS A 208 -22.02 6.28 -5.33
N LYS A 209 -21.53 7.46 -5.68
CA LYS A 209 -21.29 8.55 -4.74
C LYS A 209 -22.44 9.56 -4.82
N GLU A 210 -23.16 9.75 -3.73
CA GLU A 210 -24.36 10.60 -3.65
C GLU A 210 -24.34 11.41 -2.35
N GLY A 211 -24.42 12.74 -2.44
CA GLY A 211 -24.56 13.61 -1.27
C GLY A 211 -23.42 13.51 -0.23
N GLY A 212 -22.21 13.17 -0.66
CA GLY A 212 -21.06 12.95 0.24
C GLY A 212 -20.95 11.54 0.83
N TRP A 213 -21.90 10.66 0.53
CA TRP A 213 -21.92 9.26 0.92
C TRP A 213 -21.68 8.35 -0.29
N TYR A 214 -21.42 7.07 -0.01
CA TYR A 214 -21.37 6.01 -0.99
C TYR A 214 -22.54 5.06 -0.78
N LYS A 215 -23.19 4.67 -1.88
CA LYS A 215 -24.12 3.56 -1.93
C LYS A 215 -23.41 2.40 -2.61
N VAL A 216 -23.08 1.38 -1.82
CA VAL A 216 -22.36 0.18 -2.25
C VAL A 216 -23.39 -0.93 -2.47
N PHE A 217 -23.53 -1.38 -3.71
CA PHE A 217 -24.41 -2.47 -4.08
C PHE A 217 -23.62 -3.78 -4.05
N THR A 218 -24.07 -4.74 -3.25
CA THR A 218 -23.51 -6.09 -3.17
C THR A 218 -24.54 -7.11 -3.61
N THR A 219 -24.10 -8.34 -3.87
CA THR A 219 -25.03 -9.47 -4.09
C THR A 219 -25.90 -9.78 -2.87
N MET A 220 -25.56 -9.27 -1.67
CA MET A 220 -26.30 -9.49 -0.43
C MET A 220 -27.15 -8.29 0.01
N GLY A 221 -27.07 -7.16 -0.69
CA GLY A 221 -27.87 -5.99 -0.36
C GLY A 221 -27.19 -4.68 -0.72
N THR A 222 -27.56 -3.62 -0.01
CA THR A 222 -27.03 -2.27 -0.26
C THR A 222 -26.57 -1.64 1.05
N HIS A 223 -25.39 -1.04 1.02
CA HIS A 223 -24.79 -0.34 2.16
C HIS A 223 -24.64 1.15 1.88
N ASN A 224 -25.15 1.98 2.77
CA ASN A 224 -24.87 3.42 2.76
C ASN A 224 -23.71 3.68 3.72
N THR A 225 -22.57 4.09 3.16
CA THR A 225 -21.31 4.22 3.88
C THR A 225 -20.66 5.58 3.60
N GLY A 226 -19.92 6.13 4.58
CA GLY A 226 -19.17 7.36 4.37
C GLY A 226 -17.82 7.11 3.71
N LEU A 227 -17.33 5.87 3.77
CA LEU A 227 -16.01 5.49 3.26
C LEU A 227 -16.05 4.08 2.67
N VAL A 228 -15.35 3.89 1.55
CA VAL A 228 -15.12 2.57 0.94
C VAL A 228 -13.62 2.38 0.75
N ILE A 229 -13.07 1.32 1.35
CA ILE A 229 -11.64 0.99 1.25
C ILE A 229 -11.47 -0.40 0.64
N PHE A 230 -10.68 -0.48 -0.44
CA PHE A 230 -10.31 -1.72 -1.10
C PHE A 230 -9.02 -2.29 -0.51
N ALA A 231 -9.07 -3.57 -0.15
CA ALA A 231 -7.98 -4.42 0.31
C ALA A 231 -7.97 -5.76 -0.46
N THR A 232 -8.22 -5.69 -1.77
CA THR A 232 -8.45 -6.82 -2.69
C THR A 232 -7.18 -7.40 -3.33
N GLY A 233 -6.03 -7.22 -2.67
CA GLY A 233 -4.72 -7.65 -3.16
C GLY A 233 -3.92 -6.55 -3.82
N ILE A 234 -2.75 -6.92 -4.36
CA ILE A 234 -1.73 -5.99 -4.86
C ILE A 234 -1.11 -6.50 -6.16
N GLU A 235 -0.58 -5.59 -6.95
CA GLU A 235 0.16 -5.85 -8.19
C GLU A 235 1.54 -5.17 -8.14
N PRO A 236 2.64 -5.84 -8.52
CA PRO A 236 3.98 -5.24 -8.48
C PRO A 236 4.08 -3.98 -9.36
N ASN A 237 4.74 -2.93 -8.88
CA ASN A 237 4.95 -1.67 -9.61
C ASN A 237 6.02 -1.79 -10.71
N THR A 238 5.85 -2.72 -11.65
CA THR A 238 6.87 -3.10 -12.65
C THR A 238 6.58 -2.62 -14.06
N ASP A 239 5.60 -1.73 -14.22
CA ASP A 239 5.17 -1.24 -15.54
C ASP A 239 6.27 -0.46 -16.28
N PHE A 240 7.07 0.31 -15.55
CA PHE A 240 8.22 1.05 -16.10
C PHE A 240 9.35 0.14 -16.64
N LEU A 241 9.28 -1.17 -16.36
CA LEU A 241 10.25 -2.16 -16.83
C LEU A 241 9.78 -2.90 -18.09
N LYS A 242 8.56 -2.64 -18.60
CA LYS A 242 7.95 -3.37 -19.74
C LYS A 242 8.84 -3.45 -20.98
N ASN A 243 9.61 -2.39 -21.25
CA ASN A 243 10.47 -2.27 -22.42
C ASN A 243 11.96 -2.46 -22.10
N SER A 244 12.28 -2.94 -20.89
CA SER A 244 13.65 -3.25 -20.50
C SER A 244 13.96 -4.73 -20.74
N THR A 245 15.25 -5.09 -20.72
CA THR A 245 15.70 -6.49 -20.77
C THR A 245 15.54 -7.22 -19.43
N ILE A 246 15.00 -6.58 -18.40
CA ILE A 246 14.78 -7.18 -17.08
C ILE A 246 13.61 -8.17 -17.16
N HIS A 247 13.90 -9.45 -16.93
CA HIS A 247 12.88 -10.49 -16.87
C HIS A 247 11.93 -10.26 -15.69
N ARG A 248 10.63 -10.24 -15.99
CA ARG A 248 9.54 -10.11 -15.00
C ARG A 248 8.85 -11.47 -14.87
N SER A 249 8.98 -12.15 -13.74
CA SER A 249 8.07 -13.25 -13.42
C SER A 249 6.77 -12.69 -12.84
N HIS A 250 5.62 -13.29 -13.18
CA HIS A 250 4.34 -12.93 -12.59
C HIS A 250 4.21 -13.33 -11.10
N ARG A 251 5.26 -13.87 -10.49
CA ARG A 251 5.29 -14.35 -9.11
C ARG A 251 6.66 -14.10 -8.48
N ILE A 252 6.70 -13.25 -7.46
CA ILE A 252 7.54 -13.49 -6.27
C ILE A 252 6.62 -14.15 -5.24
N ARG A 253 6.00 -15.29 -5.60
CA ARG A 253 5.21 -16.16 -4.72
C ARG A 253 5.09 -17.53 -5.38
N ASP A 254 6.16 -18.29 -5.33
CA ASP A 254 6.07 -19.74 -5.24
C ASP A 254 6.97 -20.15 -4.06
N TYR A 255 6.34 -20.24 -2.89
CA TYR A 255 6.78 -21.06 -1.76
C TYR A 255 5.56 -21.88 -1.35
#